data_AF-A0A973Q7B7-F1
#
_entry.id   AF-A0A973Q7B7-F1
#
_cell.length_a   1.000
_cell.length_b   1.000
_cell.length_c   1.000
_cell.angle_alpha   90.00
_cell.angle_beta   90.00
_cell.angle_gamma   90.00
#
_symmetry.space_group_name_H-M   'P 1'
#
loop_
_entity.id
_entity.type
_entity.pdbx_description
1 polymer ?
#
loop_
_entity_poly.entity_id
_entity_poly.type
_entity_poly.pdbx_seq_one_letter_code
_entity_poly.pdbx_strand_id
1 'polypeptide(L)'
;MFDLTLFGSVFFTLFVIMDPPGITPIFLALTSGRAAKVQRRMAAQAAGVALGVIAVFGVCGQQILDYLHVSVPALRVAGGLLLLLIALDLLTGKADEPTQTRDVNVALVPLGMPLLAGPGAIVTVILAVQHADGVGEQASVWLAILAMHVVLWLTMRYSLAIIRVIREGGVVLVTRLSGMLLSAIAVQSVANGVLGFVHGQGG
;
A
#
# COMPACT_ATOMS: atom_id res chain seq x y z
N MET A 1 4.71 17.06 19.80
CA MET A 1 5.78 16.09 20.12
C MET A 1 5.65 14.92 19.14
N PHE A 2 6.68 14.11 18.93
CA PHE A 2 6.56 12.93 18.06
C PHE A 2 5.57 11.93 18.68
N ASP A 3 4.64 11.42 17.87
CA ASP A 3 3.63 10.46 18.32
C ASP A 3 3.97 9.05 17.81
N LEU A 4 4.50 8.23 18.72
CA LEU A 4 4.89 6.85 18.44
C LEU A 4 3.68 5.95 18.14
N THR A 5 2.51 6.28 18.69
CA THR A 5 1.28 5.49 18.47
C THR A 5 0.72 5.73 17.08
N LEU A 6 0.69 6.99 16.63
CA LEU A 6 0.30 7.35 15.28
C LEU A 6 1.27 6.77 14.25
N PHE A 7 2.58 6.90 14.49
CA PHE A 7 3.61 6.28 13.65
C PHE A 7 3.38 4.77 13.48
N GLY A 8 3.22 4.05 14.59
CA GLY A 8 3.01 2.60 14.57
C GLY A 8 1.72 2.21 13.85
N SER A 9 0.63 2.92 14.11
CA SER A 9 -0.67 2.70 13.47
C SER A 9 -0.60 2.84 11.94
N VAL A 10 -0.04 3.96 11.45
CA VAL A 10 0.12 4.21 10.01
C VAL A 10 1.08 3.19 9.39
N PHE A 11 2.21 2.91 10.04
CA PHE A 11 3.20 1.96 9.54
C PHE A 11 2.61 0.55 9.38
N PHE A 12 1.95 0.01 10.41
CA PHE A 12 1.35 -1.33 10.34
C PHE A 12 0.18 -1.40 9.37
N THR A 13 -0.63 -0.34 9.30
CA THR A 13 -1.72 -0.25 8.30
C THR A 13 -1.15 -0.32 6.88
N LEU A 14 -0.11 0.46 6.59
CA LEU A 14 0.55 0.43 5.28
C LEU A 14 1.26 -0.90 5.02
N PHE A 15 1.87 -1.53 6.05
CA PHE A 15 2.49 -2.84 5.92
C PHE A 15 1.49 -3.91 5.47
N VAL A 16 0.31 -3.92 6.10
CA VAL A 16 -0.77 -4.87 5.75
C VAL A 16 -1.33 -4.57 4.36
N ILE A 17 -1.56 -3.30 4.03
CA ILE A 17 -2.10 -2.89 2.73
C ILE A 17 -1.15 -3.18 1.57
N MET A 18 0.14 -2.87 1.76
CA MET A 18 1.14 -2.98 0.70
C MET A 18 1.72 -4.39 0.57
N ASP A 19 1.40 -5.31 1.50
CA ASP A 19 1.82 -6.71 1.55
C ASP A 19 3.23 -6.98 0.97
N PRO A 20 4.31 -6.48 1.60
CA PRO A 20 5.67 -6.74 1.15
C PRO A 20 5.97 -8.23 0.89
N PRO A 21 5.52 -9.17 1.75
CA PRO A 21 5.69 -10.60 1.52
C PRO A 21 5.09 -11.07 0.18
N GLY A 22 3.85 -10.68 -0.15
CA GLY A 22 3.20 -11.06 -1.40
C GLY A 22 3.78 -10.39 -2.65
N ILE A 23 4.39 -9.20 -2.52
CA ILE A 23 5.13 -8.56 -3.62
C ILE A 23 6.38 -9.37 -4.00
N THR A 24 6.94 -10.14 -3.08
CA THR A 24 8.20 -10.87 -3.27
C THR A 24 8.19 -11.84 -4.47
N PRO A 25 7.24 -12.80 -4.58
CA PRO A 25 7.17 -13.71 -5.73
C PRO A 25 6.88 -12.99 -7.05
N ILE A 26 6.02 -11.97 -7.02
CA ILE A 26 5.69 -11.14 -8.20
C ILE A 26 6.95 -10.43 -8.71
N PHE A 27 7.70 -9.80 -7.81
CA PHE A 27 8.93 -9.11 -8.14
C PHE A 27 9.97 -10.08 -8.71
N LEU A 28 10.13 -11.28 -8.13
CA LEU A 28 11.05 -12.28 -8.68
C LEU A 28 10.62 -12.77 -10.07
N ALA A 29 9.33 -12.99 -10.30
CA ALA A 29 8.81 -13.39 -11.60
C ALA A 29 9.13 -12.32 -12.67
N LEU A 30 8.86 -11.05 -12.37
CA LEU A 30 9.09 -9.91 -13.28
C LEU A 30 10.58 -9.59 -13.51
N THR A 31 11.44 -9.95 -12.56
CA THR A 31 12.88 -9.67 -12.64
C THR A 31 13.73 -10.91 -12.95
N SER A 32 13.08 -12.06 -13.14
CA SER A 32 13.72 -13.32 -13.52
C SER A 32 14.54 -13.19 -14.81
N GLY A 33 15.67 -13.89 -14.89
CA GLY A 33 16.59 -13.83 -16.03
C GLY A 33 17.46 -12.56 -16.12
N ARG A 34 17.29 -11.58 -15.23
CA ARG A 34 18.10 -10.34 -15.22
C ARG A 34 19.28 -10.44 -14.25
N ALA A 35 20.36 -9.72 -14.55
CA ALA A 35 21.51 -9.61 -13.64
C ALA A 35 21.10 -8.97 -12.30
N ALA A 36 21.67 -9.46 -11.19
CA ALA A 36 21.34 -8.98 -9.84
C ALA A 36 21.47 -7.45 -9.66
N LYS A 37 22.43 -6.82 -10.35
CA LYS A 37 22.60 -5.36 -10.35
C LYS A 37 21.38 -4.63 -10.94
N VAL A 38 20.77 -5.20 -11.99
CA VAL A 38 19.56 -4.64 -12.63
C VAL A 38 18.35 -4.83 -11.73
N GLN A 39 18.17 -6.02 -11.15
CA GLN A 39 17.07 -6.28 -10.21
C GLN A 39 17.10 -5.30 -9.03
N ARG A 40 18.28 -5.08 -8.46
CA ARG A 40 18.52 -4.11 -7.38
C ARG A 40 18.15 -2.67 -7.75
N ARG A 41 18.42 -2.26 -8.99
CA ARG A 41 18.06 -0.93 -9.50
C ARG A 41 16.54 -0.83 -9.70
N MET A 42 15.92 -1.88 -10.23
CA MET A 42 14.46 -1.95 -10.38
C MET A 42 13.75 -1.87 -9.03
N ALA A 43 14.23 -2.54 -7.99
CA ALA A 43 13.69 -2.43 -6.63
C ALA A 43 13.76 -0.99 -6.07
N ALA A 44 14.87 -0.28 -6.32
CA ALA A 44 15.02 1.12 -5.90
C ALA A 44 14.08 2.05 -6.68
N GLN A 45 13.98 1.86 -8.00
CA GLN A 45 13.08 2.64 -8.84
C GLN A 45 11.61 2.41 -8.47
N ALA A 46 11.23 1.15 -8.25
CA ALA A 46 9.93 0.74 -7.77
C ALA A 46 9.51 1.47 -6.49
N ALA A 47 10.32 1.33 -5.43
CA ALA A 47 10.05 1.95 -4.14
C ALA A 47 10.06 3.48 -4.23
N GLY A 48 10.96 4.07 -5.04
CA GLY A 48 11.03 5.51 -5.24
C GLY A 48 9.83 6.09 -6.00
N VAL A 49 9.35 5.40 -7.03
CA VAL A 49 8.14 5.80 -7.77
C VAL A 49 6.91 5.68 -6.88
N ALA A 50 6.75 4.57 -6.16
CA ALA A 50 5.65 4.38 -5.22
C ALA A 50 5.64 5.47 -4.13
N LEU A 51 6.81 5.76 -3.55
CA LEU A 51 6.96 6.83 -2.57
C LEU A 51 6.60 8.20 -3.15
N GLY A 52 7.05 8.49 -4.38
CA GLY A 52 6.73 9.74 -5.06
C GLY A 52 5.23 9.91 -5.28
N VAL A 53 4.56 8.87 -5.77
CA VAL A 53 3.09 8.88 -5.96
C VAL A 53 2.38 9.11 -4.64
N ILE A 54 2.71 8.33 -3.61
CA ILE A 54 2.10 8.43 -2.29
C ILE A 54 2.37 9.80 -1.65
N ALA A 55 3.58 10.34 -1.80
CA ALA A 55 3.92 11.65 -1.27
C ALA A 55 3.13 12.76 -1.97
N VAL A 56 3.01 12.70 -3.30
CA VAL A 56 2.20 13.66 -4.07
C VAL A 56 0.75 13.61 -3.61
N PHE A 57 0.15 12.42 -3.49
CA PHE A 57 -1.23 12.31 -2.99
C PHE A 57 -1.35 12.66 -1.51
N GLY A 58 -0.34 12.41 -0.68
CA GLY A 58 -0.36 12.81 0.73
C GLY A 58 -0.35 14.33 0.91
N VAL A 59 0.39 15.05 0.06
CA VAL A 59 0.45 16.53 0.09
C VAL A 59 -0.75 17.15 -0.62
N CYS A 60 -1.10 16.64 -1.80
CA CYS A 60 -2.11 17.23 -2.68
C CYS A 60 -3.52 16.64 -2.51
N GLY A 61 -3.66 15.60 -1.69
CA GLY A 61 -4.87 14.77 -1.64
C GLY A 61 -6.10 15.56 -1.26
N GLN A 62 -5.98 16.44 -0.27
CA GLN A 62 -7.09 17.31 0.14
C GLN A 62 -7.54 18.24 -0.99
N GLN A 63 -6.61 18.92 -1.68
CA GLN A 63 -6.99 19.78 -2.80
C GLN A 63 -7.64 19.00 -3.95
N ILE A 64 -7.19 17.77 -4.20
CA ILE A 64 -7.79 16.89 -5.21
C ILE A 64 -9.22 16.53 -4.82
N LEU A 65 -9.45 16.16 -3.56
CA LEU A 65 -10.79 15.83 -3.05
C LEU A 65 -11.73 17.04 -3.13
N ASP A 66 -11.26 18.22 -2.72
CA ASP A 66 -12.03 19.46 -2.74
C ASP A 66 -12.41 19.83 -4.19
N TYR A 67 -11.45 19.73 -5.13
CA TYR A 67 -11.70 19.98 -6.55
C TYR A 67 -12.74 19.00 -7.14
N LEU A 68 -12.66 17.72 -6.76
CA LEU A 68 -13.59 16.68 -7.20
C LEU A 68 -14.91 16.69 -6.42
N HIS A 69 -15.06 17.55 -5.41
CA HIS A 69 -16.21 17.60 -4.50
C HIS A 69 -16.48 16.23 -3.84
N VAL A 70 -15.41 15.51 -3.47
CA VAL A 70 -15.48 14.21 -2.81
C VAL A 70 -15.23 14.38 -1.31
N SER A 71 -16.21 13.99 -0.50
CA SER A 71 -16.08 14.10 0.96
C SER A 71 -15.15 13.03 1.54
N VAL A 72 -14.54 13.32 2.70
CA VAL A 72 -13.69 12.37 3.45
C VAL A 72 -14.43 11.06 3.78
N PRO A 73 -15.71 11.08 4.20
CA PRO A 73 -16.51 9.86 4.36
C PRO A 73 -16.65 9.04 3.06
N ALA A 74 -16.84 9.70 1.90
CA ALA A 74 -16.92 9.02 0.61
C ALA A 74 -15.61 8.32 0.26
N LEU A 75 -14.48 9.01 0.47
CA LEU A 75 -13.16 8.42 0.25
C LEU A 75 -12.90 7.22 1.16
N ARG A 76 -13.31 7.29 2.43
CA ARG A 76 -13.20 6.17 3.39
C ARG A 76 -13.98 4.94 2.93
N VAL A 77 -15.22 5.13 2.48
CA VAL A 77 -16.02 4.00 1.95
C VAL A 77 -15.38 3.43 0.69
N ALA A 78 -15.00 4.27 -0.27
CA ALA A 78 -14.39 3.82 -1.52
C ALA A 78 -13.07 3.07 -1.27
N GLY A 79 -12.18 3.64 -0.46
CA GLY A 79 -10.93 3.01 -0.06
C GLY A 79 -11.15 1.71 0.70
N GLY A 80 -12.08 1.70 1.66
CA GLY A 80 -12.44 0.49 2.40
C GLY A 80 -12.97 -0.62 1.50
N LEU A 81 -13.84 -0.31 0.53
CA LEU A 81 -14.32 -1.29 -0.44
C LEU A 81 -13.20 -1.85 -1.32
N LEU A 82 -12.27 -1.01 -1.76
CA LEU A 82 -11.11 -1.46 -2.53
C LEU A 82 -10.19 -2.36 -1.68
N LEU A 83 -9.90 -1.98 -0.42
CA LEU A 83 -9.12 -2.81 0.49
C LEU A 83 -9.81 -4.16 0.73
N LEU A 84 -11.14 -4.19 0.78
CA LEU A 84 -11.90 -5.43 0.91
C LEU A 84 -11.71 -6.32 -0.33
N LEU A 85 -11.73 -5.75 -1.53
CA LEU A 85 -11.47 -6.50 -2.77
C LEU A 85 -10.05 -7.08 -2.77
N ILE A 86 -9.05 -6.28 -2.42
CA ILE A 86 -7.65 -6.73 -2.31
C ILE A 86 -7.55 -7.85 -1.27
N ALA A 87 -8.16 -7.68 -0.09
CA ALA A 87 -8.17 -8.70 0.96
C ALA A 87 -8.77 -10.03 0.47
N LEU A 88 -9.89 -9.97 -0.26
CA LEU A 88 -10.51 -11.16 -0.85
C LEU A 88 -9.60 -11.84 -1.88
N ASP A 89 -8.89 -11.07 -2.72
CA ASP A 89 -7.92 -11.64 -3.67
C ASP A 89 -6.75 -12.33 -2.96
N LEU A 90 -6.22 -11.73 -1.87
CA LEU A 90 -5.18 -12.35 -1.04
C LEU A 90 -5.68 -13.62 -0.35
N LEU A 91 -6.92 -13.65 0.12
CA LEU A 91 -7.52 -14.81 0.80
C LEU A 91 -7.89 -15.94 -0.16
N THR A 92 -8.34 -15.61 -1.38
CA THR A 92 -8.74 -16.58 -2.39
C THR A 92 -7.58 -17.08 -3.24
N GLY A 93 -6.40 -16.43 -3.16
CA GLY A 93 -5.21 -16.81 -3.92
C GLY A 93 -5.24 -16.35 -5.38
N LYS A 94 -6.18 -15.48 -5.75
CA LYS A 94 -6.28 -14.92 -7.11
C LYS A 94 -5.20 -13.87 -7.40
N ALA A 95 -4.60 -13.31 -6.34
CA ALA A 95 -3.47 -12.39 -6.46
C ALA A 95 -2.22 -13.04 -7.08
N ASP A 96 -2.13 -14.38 -7.07
CA ASP A 96 -1.02 -15.14 -7.67
C ASP A 96 -1.21 -15.37 -9.19
N GLU A 97 -2.38 -15.09 -9.77
CA GLU A 97 -2.52 -15.12 -11.22
C GLU A 97 -1.93 -13.82 -11.79
N PRO A 98 -0.81 -13.88 -12.53
CA PRO A 98 -0.32 -12.70 -13.22
C PRO A 98 -1.37 -12.37 -14.28
N THR A 99 -2.20 -11.37 -14.00
CA THR A 99 -3.12 -10.74 -14.96
C THR A 99 -2.39 -10.70 -16.30
N GLN A 100 -2.90 -11.45 -17.28
CA GLN A 100 -2.23 -11.79 -18.53
C GLN A 100 -1.54 -10.58 -19.16
N THR A 101 -0.27 -10.41 -18.85
CA THR A 101 0.58 -9.44 -19.51
C THR A 101 1.93 -10.08 -19.78
N ARG A 102 1.87 -11.17 -20.56
CA ARG A 102 3.05 -11.79 -21.19
C ARG A 102 3.78 -10.83 -22.16
N ASP A 103 3.23 -9.64 -22.41
CA ASP A 103 3.82 -8.55 -23.20
C ASP A 103 3.83 -7.18 -22.49
N VAL A 104 4.01 -7.15 -21.15
CA VAL A 104 4.35 -5.89 -20.47
C VAL A 104 5.79 -5.53 -20.83
N ASN A 105 5.88 -4.71 -21.87
CA ASN A 105 7.05 -3.97 -22.28
C ASN A 105 7.76 -3.42 -21.03
N VAL A 106 9.09 -3.54 -20.95
CA VAL A 106 9.91 -3.24 -19.75
C VAL A 106 9.68 -1.81 -19.20
N ALA A 107 9.13 -0.92 -20.04
CA ALA A 107 8.67 0.43 -19.69
C ALA A 107 7.42 0.49 -18.80
N LEU A 108 6.67 -0.60 -18.62
CA LEU A 108 5.47 -0.68 -17.79
C LEU A 108 5.77 -1.10 -16.34
N VAL A 109 6.98 -1.54 -16.00
CA VAL A 109 7.39 -1.74 -14.60
C VAL A 109 7.20 -0.46 -13.77
N PRO A 110 7.63 0.74 -14.21
CA PRO A 110 7.32 1.98 -13.49
C PRO A 110 5.85 2.40 -13.52
N LEU A 111 4.94 1.71 -14.25
CA LEU A 111 3.48 1.94 -14.23
C LEU A 111 2.72 0.88 -13.41
N GLY A 112 3.21 -0.37 -13.37
CA GLY A 112 2.76 -1.41 -12.44
C GLY A 112 3.23 -1.19 -11.00
N MET A 113 4.29 -0.42 -10.79
CA MET A 113 4.78 -0.04 -9.45
C MET A 113 3.93 1.06 -8.78
N PRO A 114 3.38 2.06 -9.48
CA PRO A 114 2.28 2.89 -9.01
C PRO A 114 1.04 2.09 -8.60
N LEU A 115 0.77 0.97 -9.26
CA LEU A 115 -0.26 0.02 -8.81
C LEU A 115 0.10 -0.67 -7.47
N LEU A 116 1.39 -0.79 -7.10
CA LEU A 116 1.82 -1.20 -5.74
C LEU A 116 1.63 -0.08 -4.70
N ALA A 117 1.73 1.19 -5.12
CA ALA A 117 1.16 2.32 -4.40
C ALA A 117 -0.37 2.33 -4.56
N GLY A 118 -1.00 1.16 -4.35
CA GLY A 118 -2.38 0.89 -4.72
C GLY A 118 -3.33 1.93 -4.13
N PRO A 119 -4.53 2.07 -4.71
CA PRO A 119 -5.43 3.14 -4.30
C PRO A 119 -5.81 3.06 -2.81
N GLY A 120 -5.73 1.88 -2.19
CA GLY A 120 -5.84 1.71 -0.74
C GLY A 120 -4.74 2.39 0.09
N ALA A 121 -3.49 2.30 -0.36
CA ALA A 121 -2.36 2.98 0.29
C ALA A 121 -2.44 4.50 0.10
N ILE A 122 -2.85 4.95 -1.09
CA ILE A 122 -3.10 6.37 -1.38
C ILE A 122 -4.17 6.92 -0.43
N VAL A 123 -5.34 6.27 -0.36
CA VAL A 123 -6.44 6.70 0.53
C VAL A 123 -5.98 6.73 1.99
N THR A 124 -5.27 5.70 2.44
CA THR A 124 -4.75 5.62 3.82
C THR A 124 -3.83 6.78 4.14
N VAL A 125 -2.92 7.14 3.23
CA VAL A 125 -2.01 8.26 3.44
C VAL A 125 -2.73 9.60 3.42
N ILE A 126 -3.67 9.81 2.50
CA ILE A 126 -4.48 11.04 2.48
C ILE A 126 -5.19 11.22 3.82
N LEU A 127 -5.84 10.16 4.32
CA LEU A 127 -6.54 10.19 5.60
C LEU A 127 -5.59 10.40 6.78
N ALA A 128 -4.45 9.72 6.79
CA ALA A 128 -3.46 9.85 7.87
C ALA A 128 -2.86 11.26 7.94
N VAL A 129 -2.57 11.87 6.79
CA VAL A 129 -2.08 13.27 6.74
C VAL A 129 -3.17 14.25 7.18
N GLN A 130 -4.43 14.02 6.80
CA GLN A 130 -5.54 14.89 7.22
C GLN A 130 -5.88 14.82 8.71
N HIS A 131 -5.63 13.67 9.36
CA HIS A 131 -5.91 13.50 10.80
C HIS A 131 -4.74 13.92 11.70
N ALA A 132 -3.58 14.23 11.12
CA ALA A 132 -2.40 14.62 11.87
C ALA A 132 -2.44 16.11 12.19
N ASP A 133 -2.77 16.45 13.43
CA ASP A 133 -2.84 17.82 13.91
C ASP A 133 -1.47 18.28 14.43
N GLY A 134 -0.85 19.18 13.67
CA GLY A 134 0.41 19.82 14.05
C GLY A 134 1.68 19.08 13.61
N VAL A 135 2.81 19.77 13.79
CA VAL A 135 4.10 19.40 13.18
C VAL A 135 4.63 18.04 13.66
N GLY A 136 4.35 17.66 14.91
CA GLY A 136 4.83 16.41 15.50
C GLY A 136 4.12 15.16 14.95
N GLU A 137 2.80 15.23 14.80
CA GLU A 137 1.99 14.16 14.22
C GLU A 137 2.27 14.02 12.73
N GLN A 138 2.37 15.15 12.02
CA GLN A 138 2.70 15.14 10.60
C GLN A 138 4.08 14.52 10.34
N ALA A 139 5.09 14.82 11.17
CA ALA A 139 6.39 14.17 11.12
C ALA A 139 6.29 12.65 11.37
N SER A 140 5.39 12.23 12.27
CA SER A 140 5.17 10.81 12.58
C SER A 140 4.57 10.04 11.40
N VAL A 141 3.58 10.64 10.71
CA VAL A 141 2.98 10.07 9.49
C VAL A 141 4.01 9.95 8.37
N TRP A 142 4.74 11.03 8.08
CA TRP A 142 5.75 11.02 7.01
C TRP A 142 6.89 10.04 7.30
N LEU A 143 7.33 9.94 8.56
CA LEU A 143 8.34 8.97 8.94
C LEU A 143 7.82 7.53 8.79
N ALA A 144 6.55 7.25 9.11
CA ALA A 144 5.94 5.94 8.91
C ALA A 144 5.88 5.57 7.43
N ILE A 145 5.49 6.52 6.57
CA ILE A 145 5.49 6.34 5.10
C ILE A 145 6.91 6.02 4.63
N LEU A 146 7.91 6.81 5.01
CA LEU A 146 9.30 6.59 4.61
C LEU A 146 9.82 5.22 5.10
N ALA A 147 9.57 4.88 6.36
CA ALA A 147 9.97 3.60 6.94
C ALA A 147 9.35 2.43 6.17
N MET A 148 8.07 2.52 5.82
CA MET A 148 7.39 1.47 5.06
C MET A 148 7.97 1.31 3.65
N HIS A 149 8.30 2.41 2.97
CA HIS A 149 8.94 2.35 1.65
C HIS A 149 10.35 1.77 1.71
N VAL A 150 11.08 1.99 2.82
CA VAL A 150 12.34 1.30 3.08
C VAL A 150 12.12 -0.20 3.25
N VAL A 151 11.08 -0.63 3.96
CA VAL A 151 10.72 -2.06 4.09
C VAL A 151 10.36 -2.68 2.74
N LEU A 152 9.57 -2.00 1.91
CA LEU A 152 9.26 -2.47 0.55
C LEU A 152 10.53 -2.61 -0.30
N TRP A 153 11.39 -1.59 -0.26
CA TRP A 153 12.67 -1.61 -0.95
C TRP A 153 13.54 -2.79 -0.50
N LEU A 154 13.68 -2.99 0.82
CA LEU A 154 14.44 -4.11 1.40
C LEU A 154 13.84 -5.46 0.99
N THR A 155 12.51 -5.56 0.99
CA THR A 155 11.80 -6.80 0.63
C THR A 155 12.06 -7.18 -0.82
N MET A 156 11.93 -6.23 -1.75
CA MET A 156 12.27 -6.45 -3.17
C MET A 156 13.77 -6.71 -3.36
N ARG A 157 14.63 -5.95 -2.66
CA ARG A 157 16.10 -6.07 -2.70
C ARG A 157 16.60 -7.45 -2.29
N TYR A 158 15.97 -8.03 -1.26
CA TYR A 158 16.31 -9.32 -0.68
C TYR A 158 15.31 -10.42 -1.02
N SER A 159 14.48 -10.21 -2.04
CA SER A 159 13.41 -11.12 -2.45
C SER A 159 13.87 -12.58 -2.63
N LEU A 160 15.03 -12.79 -3.27
CA LEU A 160 15.69 -14.09 -3.41
C LEU A 160 16.05 -14.74 -2.06
N ALA A 161 16.47 -13.96 -1.08
CA ALA A 161 16.80 -14.46 0.26
C ALA A 161 15.53 -14.76 1.05
N ILE A 162 14.53 -13.88 0.97
CA ILE A 162 13.23 -14.02 1.65
C ILE A 162 12.53 -15.31 1.21
N ILE A 163 12.44 -15.55 -0.11
CA ILE A 163 11.84 -16.78 -0.64
C ILE A 163 12.60 -18.04 -0.22
N ARG A 164 13.94 -17.99 -0.07
CA ARG A 164 14.71 -19.15 0.42
C ARG A 164 14.46 -19.45 1.89
N VAL A 165 14.26 -18.42 2.71
CA VAL A 165 14.05 -18.56 4.17
C VAL A 165 12.61 -18.96 4.47
N ILE A 166 11.65 -18.23 3.93
CA ILE A 166 10.21 -18.38 4.26
C ILE A 166 9.57 -19.49 3.41
N ARG A 167 10.17 -19.83 2.26
CA ARG A 167 9.62 -20.75 1.24
C ARG A 167 8.26 -20.28 0.71
N GLU A 168 7.82 -20.85 -0.41
CA GLU A 168 6.56 -20.47 -1.06
C GLU A 168 5.36 -20.63 -0.10
N GLY A 169 5.30 -21.74 0.65
CA GLY A 169 4.22 -21.97 1.62
C GLY A 169 4.15 -20.94 2.75
N GLY A 170 5.30 -20.42 3.20
CA GLY A 170 5.31 -19.36 4.23
C GLY A 170 4.89 -17.99 3.67
N VAL A 171 5.22 -17.69 2.42
CA VAL A 171 4.73 -16.47 1.74
C VAL A 171 3.22 -16.52 1.64
N VAL A 172 2.65 -17.65 1.20
CA VAL A 172 1.19 -17.84 1.13
C VAL A 172 0.54 -17.68 2.50
N LEU A 173 1.11 -18.25 3.56
CA LEU A 173 0.59 -18.10 4.92
C LEU A 173 0.58 -16.63 5.36
N VAL A 174 1.70 -15.93 5.21
CA VAL A 174 1.83 -14.52 5.62
C VAL A 174 0.89 -13.63 4.82
N THR A 175 0.80 -13.80 3.50
CA THR A 175 -0.12 -13.06 2.65
C THR A 175 -1.59 -13.33 3.01
N ARG A 176 -1.95 -14.56 3.39
CA ARG A 176 -3.31 -14.86 3.89
C ARG A 176 -3.58 -14.16 5.23
N LEU A 177 -2.60 -14.10 6.13
CA LEU A 177 -2.72 -13.33 7.37
C LEU A 177 -2.89 -11.83 7.09
N SER A 178 -2.09 -11.26 6.18
CA SER A 178 -2.25 -9.88 5.69
C SER A 178 -3.66 -9.67 5.15
N GLY A 179 -4.19 -10.59 4.32
CA GLY A 179 -5.55 -10.53 3.79
C GLY A 179 -6.64 -10.51 4.88
N MET A 180 -6.50 -11.32 5.94
CA MET A 180 -7.45 -11.30 7.07
C MET A 180 -7.41 -9.97 7.82
N LEU A 181 -6.22 -9.44 8.10
CA LEU A 181 -6.04 -8.13 8.74
C LEU A 181 -6.58 -7.00 7.86
N LEU A 182 -6.32 -7.07 6.56
CA LEU A 182 -6.77 -6.09 5.58
C LEU A 182 -8.29 -6.05 5.48
N SER A 183 -8.95 -7.20 5.51
CA SER A 183 -10.41 -7.29 5.54
C SER A 183 -10.99 -6.60 6.77
N ALA A 184 -10.36 -6.76 7.95
CA ALA A 184 -10.79 -6.07 9.16
C ALA A 184 -10.64 -4.54 9.03
N ILE A 185 -9.49 -4.06 8.52
CA ILE A 185 -9.24 -2.63 8.27
C ILE A 185 -10.24 -2.06 7.25
N ALA A 186 -10.54 -2.82 6.21
CA ALA A 186 -11.49 -2.47 5.17
C ALA A 186 -12.90 -2.27 5.73
N VAL A 187 -13.41 -3.25 6.48
CA VAL A 187 -14.72 -3.18 7.13
C VAL A 187 -14.80 -1.99 8.10
N GLN A 188 -13.75 -1.78 8.91
CA GLN A 188 -13.68 -0.64 9.81
C GLN A 188 -13.72 0.71 9.06
N SER A 189 -13.01 0.80 7.93
CA SER A 189 -12.96 2.02 7.10
C SER A 189 -14.32 2.31 6.47
N VAL A 190 -15.01 1.29 5.96
CA VAL A 190 -16.38 1.41 5.44
C VAL A 190 -17.34 1.85 6.55
N ALA A 191 -17.30 1.21 7.71
CA ALA A 191 -18.16 1.56 8.85
C ALA A 191 -17.95 3.03 9.28
N ASN A 192 -16.70 3.47 9.42
CA ASN A 192 -16.37 4.85 9.77
C ASN A 192 -16.84 5.85 8.70
N GLY A 193 -16.75 5.49 7.42
CA GLY A 193 -17.27 6.33 6.33
C GLY A 193 -18.79 6.42 6.34
N VAL A 194 -19.50 5.30 6.49
CA VAL A 194 -20.98 5.26 6.59
C VAL A 194 -21.47 6.07 7.79
N LEU A 195 -20.84 5.91 8.96
CA LEU A 195 -21.17 6.71 10.15
C LEU A 195 -20.89 8.19 9.94
N GLY A 196 -19.84 8.55 9.19
CA GLY A 196 -19.55 9.93 8.81
C GLY A 196 -20.68 10.57 7.99
N PHE A 197 -21.31 9.82 7.08
CA PHE A 197 -22.49 10.28 6.35
C PHE A 197 -23.70 10.47 7.26
N VAL A 198 -23.95 9.51 8.16
CA VAL A 198 -25.11 9.55 9.07
C VAL A 198 -25.02 10.71 10.07
N HIS A 199 -23.83 11.02 10.58
CA HIS A 199 -23.61 12.13 11.50
C HIS A 199 -23.51 13.51 10.82
N GLY A 200 -23.75 13.61 9.50
CA GLY A 200 -23.81 14.90 8.81
C GLY A 200 -22.45 15.51 8.44
N GLN A 201 -21.36 14.74 8.44
CA GLN A 201 -20.05 15.20 7.92
C GLN A 201 -19.96 15.06 6.38
N GLY A 202 -21.09 14.92 5.70
CA GLY A 202 -21.20 14.57 4.28
C GLY A 202 -21.72 15.70 3.37
N GLY A 203 -21.74 16.95 3.83
CA GLY A 203 -22.20 18.11 3.06
C GLY A 203 -21.28 19.31 3.25
#